data_AF-A0A7Z8VGR0-F1
#
_entry.id   AF-A0A7Z8VGR0-F1
#
_cell.length_a   1.000
_cell.length_b   1.000
_cell.length_c   1.000
_cell.angle_alpha   90.00
_cell.angle_beta   90.00
_cell.angle_gamma   90.00
#
_symmetry.space_group_name_H-M   'P 1'
#
loop_
_entity.id
_entity.type
_entity.pdbx_description
1 polymer ?
#
loop_
_entity_poly.entity_id
_entity_poly.type
_entity_poly.pdbx_seq_one_letter_code
_entity_poly.pdbx_strand_id
1 'polypeptide(L)' 'LPIEQKEMHGNNVFIVQTNALVACFDDNINTKIIDEIAALKPFKVVFKDASFTASKDRINLEERFKRLSPETLITVI' A
#
# COMPACT_ATOMS: atom_id res chain seq x y z
N LEU A 1 -19.60 -4.60 0.43
CA LEU A 1 -18.47 -4.40 -0.51
C LEU A 1 -17.64 -5.66 -0.50
N PRO A 2 -17.27 -6.23 -1.66
CA PRO A 2 -16.38 -7.39 -1.69
C PRO A 2 -15.01 -6.97 -1.16
N ILE A 3 -14.43 -7.83 -0.33
CA ILE A 3 -13.07 -7.71 0.16
C ILE A 3 -12.34 -8.97 -0.31
N GLU A 4 -11.25 -8.77 -1.03
CA GLU A 4 -10.35 -9.83 -1.44
C GLU A 4 -9.06 -9.70 -0.62
N GLN A 5 -8.64 -10.79 0.02
CA GLN A 5 -7.32 -10.86 0.65
C GLN A 5 -6.37 -11.55 -0.31
N LYS A 6 -5.19 -10.94 -0.53
CA LYS A 6 -4.09 -11.50 -1.30
C LYS A 6 -2.83 -11.50 -0.45
N GLU A 7 -2.08 -12.59 -0.56
CA GLU A 7 -0.72 -12.63 -0.05
C GLU A 7 0.24 -12.10 -1.13
N MET A 8 1.05 -11.11 -0.79
CA MET A 8 2.01 -10.47 -1.67
C MET A 8 3.32 -10.26 -0.92
N HIS A 9 4.41 -10.90 -1.37
CA HIS A 9 5.73 -10.83 -0.72
C HIS A 9 5.69 -11.16 0.78
N GLY A 10 4.85 -12.12 1.19
CA GLY A 10 4.65 -12.48 2.59
C GLY A 10 3.87 -11.46 3.42
N ASN A 11 3.22 -10.49 2.77
CA ASN A 11 2.31 -9.52 3.41
C ASN A 11 0.86 -9.78 3.00
N ASN A 12 -0.07 -9.61 3.93
CA ASN A 12 -1.50 -9.65 3.70
C ASN A 12 -2.00 -8.31 3.18
N VAL A 13 -2.50 -8.31 1.94
CA VAL A 13 -3.06 -7.15 1.27
C VAL A 13 -4.56 -7.35 1.09
N PHE A 14 -5.34 -6.38 1.55
CA PHE A 14 -6.78 -6.36 1.43
C PHE A 14 -7.18 -5.40 0.31
N ILE A 15 -7.82 -5.92 -0.73
CA ILE A 15 -8.34 -5.17 -1.85
C ILE A 15 -9.85 -5.07 -1.70
N VAL A 16 -10.35 -3.84 -1.60
CA VAL A 16 -11.78 -3.56 -1.42
C VAL A 16 -12.32 -2.93 -2.69
N GLN A 17 -13.46 -3.44 -3.16
CA GLN A 17 -14.22 -2.88 -4.29
C GLN A 17 -13.34 -2.58 -5.51
N THR A 18 -12.77 -3.63 -6.12
CA THR A 18 -11.98 -3.52 -7.36
C THR A 18 -10.92 -2.41 -7.29
N ASN A 19 -10.07 -2.46 -6.26
CA ASN A 19 -8.99 -1.50 -5.98
C ASN A 19 -9.43 -0.09 -5.56
N ALA A 20 -10.70 0.16 -5.23
CA ALA A 20 -11.09 1.46 -4.66
C ALA A 20 -10.34 1.75 -3.35
N LEU A 21 -10.09 0.72 -2.54
CA LEU A 21 -9.24 0.80 -1.36
C LEU A 21 -8.32 -0.41 -1.30
N VAL A 22 -7.04 -0.19 -1.07
CA VAL A 22 -6.08 -1.25 -0.77
C VAL A 22 -5.49 -1.00 0.61
N ALA A 23 -5.46 -2.01 1.46
CA ALA A 23 -4.90 -1.89 2.80
C ALA A 23 -3.87 -2.98 3.06
N CYS A 24 -2.76 -2.61 3.69
CA CYS A 24 -1.77 -3.56 4.17
C CYS A 24 -1.39 -3.20 5.62
N PHE A 25 -1.63 -4.13 6.53
CA PHE A 25 -1.48 -3.92 7.98
C PHE A 25 -0.31 -4.69 8.59
N ASP A 26 0.43 -5.43 7.77
CA ASP A 26 1.59 -6.19 8.21
C ASP A 26 2.77 -5.25 8.46
N ASP A 27 3.67 -5.65 9.35
CA ASP A 27 4.74 -4.78 9.84
C ASP A 27 5.97 -4.76 8.90
N ASN A 28 6.03 -5.65 7.90
CA ASN A 28 7.17 -5.83 7.00
C ASN A 28 6.93 -5.21 5.61
N ILE A 29 6.56 -3.92 5.59
CA ILE A 29 6.32 -3.19 4.34
C ILE A 29 7.65 -2.79 3.72
N ASN A 30 8.03 -3.49 2.66
CA ASN A 30 9.21 -3.18 1.88
C ASN A 30 8.85 -2.54 0.52
N THR A 31 9.89 -2.16 -0.21
CA THR A 31 9.76 -1.51 -1.50
C THR A 31 9.01 -2.30 -2.56
N LYS A 32 9.12 -3.64 -2.58
CA LYS A 32 8.49 -4.49 -3.59
C LYS A 32 6.98 -4.50 -3.45
N ILE A 33 6.49 -4.61 -2.21
CA ILE A 33 5.06 -4.57 -1.95
C ILE A 33 4.46 -3.19 -2.23
N ILE A 34 5.20 -2.12 -1.94
CA ILE A 34 4.81 -0.75 -2.30
C ILE A 34 4.65 -0.62 -3.82
N ASP A 35 5.60 -1.14 -4.60
CA ASP A 35 5.54 -1.08 -6.07
C ASP A 35 4.35 -1.85 -6.63
N GLU A 36 4.09 -3.06 -6.11
CA GLU A 36 2.94 -3.85 -6.54
C GLU A 36 1.62 -3.18 -6.20
N ILE A 37 1.45 -2.69 -4.96
CA ILE A 37 0.23 -1.98 -4.57
C ILE A 37 0.07 -0.70 -5.40
N ALA A 38 1.14 0.05 -5.61
CA ALA A 38 1.09 1.24 -6.45
C ALA A 38 0.69 0.90 -7.88
N ALA A 39 1.22 -0.17 -8.48
CA ALA A 39 0.86 -0.61 -9.83
C ALA A 39 -0.62 -0.98 -9.98
N LEU A 40 -1.32 -1.34 -8.89
CA LEU A 40 -2.78 -1.56 -8.89
C LEU A 40 -3.60 -0.28 -9.10
N LYS A 41 -2.96 0.89 -9.02
CA LYS A 41 -3.56 2.23 -9.13
C LYS A 41 -4.81 2.40 -8.26
N PRO A 42 -4.73 2.11 -6.95
CA PRO A 42 -5.91 2.19 -6.11
C PRO A 42 -6.35 3.64 -5.91
N PHE A 43 -7.64 3.86 -5.67
CA PHE A 43 -8.12 5.21 -5.36
C PHE A 43 -7.61 5.68 -3.99
N LYS A 44 -7.57 4.75 -3.03
CA LYS A 44 -7.00 4.97 -1.69
C LYS A 44 -6.14 3.80 -1.26
N VAL A 45 -5.05 4.08 -0.56
CA VAL A 45 -4.23 3.08 0.11
C VAL A 45 -4.11 3.37 1.61
N VAL A 46 -4.16 2.34 2.44
CA VAL A 46 -4.01 2.43 3.90
C VAL A 46 -2.87 1.53 4.35
N PHE A 47 -1.92 2.12 5.07
CA PHE A 47 -0.85 1.40 5.77
C PHE A 47 -0.92 1.68 7.26
N LYS A 48 -0.38 0.76 8.07
CA LYS A 48 -0.19 1.00 9.51
C LYS A 48 1.10 1.78 9.73
N ASP A 49 1.07 2.77 10.63
CA ASP A 49 2.17 3.68 10.92
C ASP A 49 3.39 2.95 11.46
N ALA A 50 3.13 1.94 12.31
CA ALA A 50 4.13 1.05 12.88
C ALA A 50 4.77 0.10 11.85
N SER A 51 4.20 -0.03 10.65
CA SER A 51 4.78 -0.86 9.58
C SER A 51 5.98 -0.19 8.90
N PHE A 52 6.25 1.08 9.18
CA PHE A 52 7.41 1.79 8.66
C PHE A 52 8.49 1.89 9.74
N THR A 53 9.47 0.98 9.68
CA THR A 53 10.59 0.93 10.63
C THR A 53 11.50 2.16 10.58
N ALA A 54 11.56 2.87 9.45
CA ALA A 54 12.38 4.07 9.30
C ALA A 54 11.70 5.16 8.46
N SER A 55 12.05 6.43 8.70
CA SER A 55 11.58 7.58 7.91
C SER A 55 11.89 7.44 6.41
N LYS A 56 12.94 6.67 6.06
CA LYS A 56 13.30 6.35 4.68
C LYS A 56 12.22 5.53 3.96
N ASP A 57 11.50 4.67 4.67
CA ASP A 57 10.47 3.81 4.07
C ASP A 57 9.24 4.63 3.68
N ARG A 58 8.88 5.66 4.46
CA ARG A 58 7.81 6.61 4.10
C ARG A 58 8.17 7.48 2.90
N ILE A 59 9.42 7.97 2.83
CA ILE A 59 9.88 8.74 1.66
C ILE A 59 9.79 7.87 0.40
N ASN A 60 10.28 6.62 0.48
CA ASN A 60 10.21 5.66 -0.61
C ASN A 60 8.75 5.36 -1.02
N LEU A 61 7.83 5.28 -0.05
CA LEU A 61 6.39 5.11 -0.31
C LEU A 61 5.84 6.28 -1.15
N GLU A 62 5.97 7.50 -0.65
CA GLU A 62 5.40 8.68 -1.31
C GLU A 62 5.99 8.90 -2.71
N GLU A 63 7.32 8.77 -2.87
CA GLU A 63 7.96 8.92 -4.17
C GLU A 63 7.50 7.86 -5.19
N ARG A 64 7.32 6.61 -4.76
CA ARG A 64 6.85 5.53 -5.63
C ARG A 64 5.42 5.71 -6.06
N PHE A 65 4.53 6.09 -5.13
CA PHE A 65 3.16 6.42 -5.48
C PHE A 65 3.09 7.65 -6.39
N LYS A 66 3.86 8.72 -6.13
CA LYS A 66 3.94 9.87 -7.06
C LYS A 66 4.35 9.47 -8.49
N ARG A 67 5.24 8.48 -8.62
CA ARG A 67 5.71 8.01 -9.94
C ARG A 67 4.72 7.06 -10.64
N LEU A 68 4.13 6.12 -9.91
CA LEU A 68 3.33 5.04 -10.48
C LEU A 68 1.82 5.33 -10.48
N SER A 69 1.35 6.00 -9.43
CA SER A 69 -0.06 6.26 -9.12
C SER A 69 -0.24 7.60 -8.39
N PRO A 70 0.06 8.73 -9.06
CA PRO A 70 0.05 10.06 -8.45
C PRO A 70 -1.32 10.48 -7.91
N GLU A 71 -2.40 9.86 -8.39
CA GLU A 71 -3.77 10.14 -7.97
C GLU A 71 -4.22 9.31 -6.76
N THR A 72 -3.43 8.33 -6.30
CA THR A 72 -3.78 7.52 -5.14
C THR A 72 -3.68 8.34 -3.85
N LEU A 73 -4.75 8.32 -3.06
CA LEU A 73 -4.72 8.88 -1.71
C LEU A 73 -4.03 7.93 -0.73
N ILE A 74 -2.90 8.35 -0.17
CA ILE A 74 -2.16 7.58 0.84
C ILE A 74 -2.65 7.97 2.23
N THR A 75 -2.98 6.98 3.06
CA THR A 75 -3.31 7.17 4.48
C THR A 75 -2.46 6.23 5.32
N VAL A 76 -1.89 6.76 6.39
CA VAL A 76 -1.11 5.99 7.37
C VAL A 76 -1.79 6.14 8.72
N ILE A 77 -2.07 5.03 9.42
CA ILE A 77 -2.84 4.98 10.68
C ILE A 77 -2.09 4.38 11.85
#